data_AF-A0A2N9VSF4-F1
#
_entry.id   AF-A0A2N9VSF4-F1
#
_cell.length_a   1.000
_cell.length_b   1.000
_cell.length_c   1.000
_cell.angle_alpha   90.00
_cell.angle_beta   90.00
_cell.angle_gamma   90.00
#
_symmetry.space_group_name_H-M   'P 1'
#
loop_
_entity.id
_entity.type
_entity.pdbx_description
1 polymer ?
#
loop_
_entity_poly.entity_id
_entity_poly.type
_entity_poly.pdbx_seq_one_letter_code
_entity_poly.pdbx_strand_id
1 'polypeptide(L)' 'MYSQDDWNVMQAAYDKAAATLVVKSSSDTEAKIISETVMTAFNRGNRDVNSLAALAVITAINSHPAVRGSNSEQEKRYA' A
#
# COMPACT_ATOMS: atom_id res chain seq x y z
N MET A 1 -18.90 6.95 -11.71
CA MET A 1 -18.51 5.86 -12.62
C MET A 1 -17.13 6.19 -13.14
N TYR A 2 -16.15 5.30 -13.00
CA TYR A 2 -14.79 5.55 -13.50
C TYR A 2 -14.75 5.35 -15.02
N SER A 3 -14.03 6.22 -15.72
CA SER A 3 -13.69 6.02 -17.12
C SER A 3 -12.65 4.90 -17.28
N GLN A 4 -12.44 4.42 -18.50
CA GLN A 4 -11.38 3.45 -18.79
C GLN A 4 -10.00 4.03 -18.46
N ASP A 5 -9.80 5.33 -18.67
CA ASP A 5 -8.54 6.01 -18.34
C ASP A 5 -8.31 6.09 -16.83
N ASP A 6 -9.36 6.35 -16.06
CA ASP A 6 -9.29 6.33 -14.59
C ASP A 6 -8.88 4.93 -14.09
N TRP A 7 -9.45 3.87 -14.68
CA TRP A 7 -9.07 2.50 -14.40
C TRP A 7 -7.63 2.19 -14.77
N ASN A 8 -7.16 2.67 -15.94
CA ASN A 8 -5.78 2.47 -16.37
C ASN A 8 -4.78 3.14 -15.40
N VAL A 9 -5.10 4.34 -14.91
CA VAL A 9 -4.27 5.05 -13.92
C VAL A 9 -4.23 4.29 -12.59
N MET A 10 -5.39 3.85 -12.09
CA MET A 10 -5.46 3.10 -10.84
C MET A 10 -4.75 1.74 -10.95
N GLN A 11 -4.95 1.02 -12.06
CA GLN A 11 -4.28 -0.27 -12.30
C GLN A 11 -2.77 -0.10 -12.40
N ALA A 12 -2.28 0.89 -13.13
CA ALA A 12 -0.84 1.16 -13.25
C ALA A 12 -0.21 1.51 -11.89
N ALA A 13 -0.92 2.27 -11.05
CA ALA A 13 -0.46 2.59 -9.69
C ALA A 13 -0.43 1.37 -8.79
N TYR A 14 -1.46 0.52 -8.89
CA TYR A 14 -1.54 -0.76 -8.19
C TYR A 14 -0.37 -1.67 -8.59
N ASP A 15 -0.16 -1.90 -9.89
CA ASP A 15 0.89 -2.79 -10.40
C ASP A 15 2.28 -2.32 -9.97
N LYS A 16 2.50 -1.00 -9.99
CA LYS A 16 3.78 -0.40 -9.55
C LYS A 16 4.01 -0.53 -8.04
N ALA A 17 2.97 -0.34 -7.24
CA ALA A 17 3.06 -0.55 -5.79
C ALA A 17 3.26 -2.03 -5.46
N ALA A 18 2.50 -2.91 -6.12
CA ALA A 18 2.61 -4.35 -5.98
C ALA A 18 4.02 -4.83 -6.36
N ALA A 19 4.59 -4.42 -7.49
CA ALA A 19 5.96 -4.78 -7.86
C ALA A 19 7.01 -4.36 -6.80
N THR A 20 6.80 -3.22 -6.15
CA THR A 20 7.68 -2.72 -5.07
C THR A 20 7.55 -3.56 -3.80
N LEU A 21 6.33 -4.00 -3.49
CA LEU A 21 6.03 -4.80 -2.31
C LEU A 21 6.28 -6.29 -2.52
N VAL A 22 6.16 -6.84 -3.74
CA VAL A 22 6.45 -8.26 -4.08
C VAL A 22 7.91 -8.64 -3.80
N VAL A 23 8.84 -7.69 -3.89
CA VAL A 23 10.23 -7.88 -3.40
C VAL A 23 10.29 -8.09 -1.88
N LYS A 24 9.26 -7.67 -1.14
CA LYS A 24 9.20 -7.63 0.33
C LYS A 24 8.08 -8.46 0.97
N SER A 25 6.99 -8.80 0.28
CA SER A 25 5.84 -9.49 0.83
C SER A 25 4.83 -9.95 -0.25
N SER A 26 4.16 -11.07 0.04
CA SER A 26 3.37 -11.87 -0.90
C SER A 26 1.99 -12.21 -0.33
N SER A 27 1.29 -11.24 0.29
CA SER A 27 0.02 -11.51 0.98
C SER A 27 -1.19 -10.80 0.37
N ASP A 28 -2.35 -11.49 0.38
CA ASP A 28 -3.64 -10.96 -0.06
C ASP A 28 -4.06 -9.68 0.70
N THR A 29 -3.59 -9.54 1.94
CA THR A 29 -3.83 -8.36 2.79
C THR A 29 -3.18 -7.10 2.19
N GLU A 30 -1.98 -7.20 1.63
CA GLU A 30 -1.32 -6.07 1.00
C GLU A 30 -1.99 -5.66 -0.30
N ALA A 31 -2.38 -6.63 -1.12
CA ALA A 31 -3.14 -6.37 -2.35
C ALA A 31 -4.40 -5.53 -2.03
N LYS A 32 -5.11 -5.90 -0.97
CA LYS A 32 -6.26 -5.13 -0.48
C LYS A 32 -5.87 -3.71 -0.07
N ILE A 33 -4.86 -3.53 0.79
CA ILE A 33 -4.42 -2.21 1.27
C ILE A 33 -3.97 -1.30 0.12
N ILE A 34 -3.24 -1.84 -0.86
CA ILE A 34 -2.78 -1.10 -2.03
C ILE A 34 -3.99 -0.61 -2.82
N SER A 35 -4.93 -1.50 -3.14
CA SER A 35 -6.12 -1.15 -3.93
C SER A 35 -6.97 -0.07 -3.26
N GLU A 36 -7.24 -0.21 -1.96
CA GLU A 36 -7.99 0.79 -1.17
C GLU A 36 -7.28 2.14 -1.13
N THR A 37 -5.95 2.13 -0.96
CA THR A 37 -5.15 3.37 -0.92
C THR A 37 -5.11 4.07 -2.27
N VAL A 38 -4.90 3.32 -3.36
CA VAL A 38 -4.92 3.87 -4.72
C VAL A 38 -6.28 4.47 -5.03
N MET A 39 -7.37 3.75 -4.77
CA MET A 39 -8.73 4.25 -5.01
C MET A 39 -9.03 5.49 -4.16
N THR A 40 -8.63 5.50 -2.89
CA THR A 40 -8.85 6.65 -1.99
C THR A 40 -8.08 7.88 -2.45
N ALA A 41 -6.80 7.73 -2.78
CA ALA A 41 -5.97 8.82 -3.26
C ALA A 41 -6.44 9.32 -4.63
N PHE A 42 -6.90 8.42 -5.50
CA PHE A 42 -7.52 8.76 -6.76
C PHE A 42 -8.81 9.57 -6.57
N ASN A 43 -9.68 9.15 -5.66
CA ASN A 43 -10.91 9.88 -5.35
C ASN A 43 -10.66 11.26 -4.72
N ARG A 44 -9.49 11.47 -4.12
CA ARG A 44 -9.04 12.78 -3.59
C ARG A 44 -8.49 13.71 -4.66
N GLY A 45 -8.50 13.31 -5.94
CA GLY A 45 -8.04 14.12 -7.06
C GLY A 45 -6.60 13.83 -7.49
N ASN A 46 -5.91 12.87 -6.88
CA ASN A 46 -4.61 12.45 -7.37
C ASN A 46 -4.77 11.62 -8.66
N ARG A 47 -4.04 11.99 -9.70
CA ARG A 47 -4.05 11.31 -11.01
C ARG A 47 -2.66 10.82 -11.41
N ASP A 48 -1.63 11.14 -10.62
CA ASP A 48 -0.27 10.72 -10.91
C ASP A 48 -0.02 9.30 -10.40
N VAL A 49 0.31 8.40 -11.33
CA VAL A 49 0.56 6.97 -11.06
C VAL A 49 1.66 6.79 -10.00
N ASN A 50 2.72 7.60 -10.05
CA ASN A 50 3.84 7.46 -9.13
C ASN A 50 3.46 7.85 -7.70
N SER A 51 2.75 8.96 -7.56
CA SER A 51 2.26 9.45 -6.27
C SER A 51 1.26 8.48 -5.65
N LEU A 52 0.35 7.94 -6.46
CA LEU A 52 -0.60 6.91 -6.03
C LEU A 52 0.12 5.64 -5.55
N ALA A 53 1.09 5.16 -6.35
CA ALA A 53 1.86 3.98 -6.01
C ALA A 53 2.71 4.18 -4.74
N ALA A 54 3.39 5.33 -4.60
CA ALA A 54 4.21 5.64 -3.44
C ALA A 54 3.37 5.69 -2.15
N LEU A 55 2.20 6.33 -2.19
CA LEU A 55 1.26 6.34 -1.08
C LEU A 55 0.80 4.93 -0.71
N ALA A 56 0.45 4.11 -1.70
CA ALA A 56 0.02 2.74 -1.47
C ALA A 56 1.13 1.88 -0.84
N VAL A 57 2.38 2.02 -1.30
CA VAL A 57 3.55 1.34 -0.73
C VAL A 57 3.79 1.77 0.73
N ILE A 58 3.79 3.08 1.01
CA ILE A 58 4.00 3.61 2.36
C ILE A 58 2.90 3.12 3.31
N THR A 59 1.64 3.16 2.86
CA THR A 59 0.50 2.68 3.66
C THR A 59 0.61 1.19 3.92
N ALA A 60 0.89 0.36 2.91
CA ALA A 60 1.04 -1.07 3.08
C ALA A 60 2.17 -1.45 4.06
N ILE A 61 3.31 -0.74 4.00
CA ILE A 61 4.42 -0.91 4.95
C ILE A 61 3.99 -0.52 6.37
N ASN A 62 3.29 0.61 6.54
CA ASN A 62 2.85 1.07 7.86
C ASN A 62 1.72 0.21 8.45
N SER A 63 0.87 -0.39 7.60
CA SER A 63 -0.19 -1.29 8.01
C SER A 63 0.31 -2.68 8.43
N HIS A 64 1.55 -3.04 8.06
CA HIS A 64 2.25 -4.24 8.54
C HIS A 64 3.38 -3.86 9.53
N PRO A 65 3.07 -3.61 10.81
CA PRO A 65 4.08 -3.35 11.83
C PRO A 65 5.05 -4.53 12.05
N ALA A 66 4.77 -5.72 11.51
CA ALA A 66 5.71 -6.85 11.52
C ALA A 66 7.04 -6.56 10.79
N VAL A 67 7.10 -5.53 9.93
CA VAL A 67 8.33 -5.06 9.28
C VAL A 67 9.00 -3.91 10.07
N ARG A 68 8.29 -3.27 11.01
CA ARG A 68 8.89 -2.38 12.01
C ARG A 68 9.41 -3.20 13.17
N GLY A 69 10.52 -3.91 12.92
CA GLY A 69 11.46 -4.33 13.96
C GLY A 69 10.89 -5.20 15.09
N SER A 70 11.36 -6.44 15.12
CA SER A 70 11.55 -7.25 16.32
C SER A 70 12.39 -6.54 17.40
N ASN A 71 11.98 -5.37 17.93
CA ASN A 71 12.76 -4.63 18.94
C ASN A 71 12.00 -3.63 19.83
N SER A 72 10.67 -3.70 19.94
CA SER A 72 9.97 -2.97 20.99
C SER A 72 8.64 -3.64 21.32
N GLU A 73 8.39 -3.84 22.61
CA GLU A 73 7.12 -4.31 23.22
C GLU A 73 6.95 -5.82 23.46
N GLN A 74 8.05 -6.57 23.57
CA GLN A 74 8.14 -7.60 24.62
C GLN A 74 8.83 -7.02 25.86
N GLU A 75 8.30 -5.92 26.40
CA GLU A 75 8.46 -5.68 27.84
C GLU A 75 7.57 -6.68 28.57
N LYS A 76 8.12 -7.90 28.61
CA LYS A 76 8.02 -8.81 29.73
C LYS A 76 8.01 -8.02 31.04
N ARG A 77 6.82 -7.70 31.53
CA ARG A 77 6.58 -7.45 32.96
C ARG A 77 6.85 -8.76 33.71
N TYR A 78 8.13 -9.06 33.89
CA TYR A 78 8.62 -9.87 34.99
C TYR A 78 9.12 -8.90 36.05
N ALA A 79 8.37 -8.81 37.15
CA ALA A 79 8.80 -8.60 38.54
C ALA A 79 7.58 -8.15 39.34
#